data_AF-S6WE31-F1
#
_entry.id   AF-S6WE31-F1
#
_cell.length_a   1.000
_cell.length_b   1.000
_cell.length_c   1.000
_cell.angle_alpha   90.00
_cell.angle_beta   90.00
_cell.angle_gamma   90.00
#
_symmetry.space_group_name_H-M   'P 1'
#
loop_
_entity.id
_entity.type
_entity.pdbx_description
1 polymer ?
#
loop_
_entity_poly.entity_id
_entity_poly.type
_entity_poly.pdbx_seq_one_letter_code
_entity_poly.pdbx_strand_id
1 'polypeptide(L)'
;MLLPAGYRGPAFLVLDNFRAILKYNNSTSYALAISLLSDRFKGAGYVVGAWPRGDTPLSRSERIELQSLLSARQYDAGAPDGIIGANTRKAIRSAQQSFGWPADGYPTHELLEALRKPAGQ
;
A
#
# COMPACT_ATOMS: atom_id res chain seq x y z
N MET A 1 9.95 4.81 6.33
CA MET A 1 9.75 5.16 4.92
C MET A 1 8.28 4.92 4.55
N LEU A 2 7.72 5.77 3.70
CA LEU A 2 6.35 5.69 3.20
C LEU A 2 6.35 5.67 1.67
N LEU A 3 5.66 4.71 1.08
CA LEU A 3 5.40 4.56 -0.36
C LEU A 3 3.89 4.56 -0.59
N PRO A 4 3.25 5.72 -0.83
CA PRO A 4 1.80 5.85 -0.92
C PRO A 4 1.22 5.19 -2.18
N ALA A 5 2.03 4.94 -3.21
CA ALA A 5 1.64 4.31 -4.48
C ALA A 5 2.68 3.27 -4.93
N GLY A 6 3.18 2.47 -3.98
CA GLY A 6 4.17 1.42 -4.24
C GLY A 6 5.55 1.94 -4.70
N TYR A 7 6.41 1.02 -5.14
CA TYR A 7 7.80 1.30 -5.52
C TYR A 7 7.93 2.17 -6.78
N ARG A 8 6.89 2.26 -7.60
CA ARG A 8 6.85 3.08 -8.82
C ARG A 8 6.47 4.54 -8.56
N GLY A 9 5.99 4.85 -7.36
CA GLY A 9 5.57 6.18 -6.96
C GLY A 9 6.64 6.96 -6.18
N PRO A 10 6.30 8.18 -5.73
CA PRO A 10 7.18 8.98 -4.90
C PRO A 10 7.39 8.33 -3.52
N ALA A 11 8.59 8.49 -2.96
CA ALA A 11 8.94 7.98 -1.64
C ALA A 11 9.11 9.13 -0.63
N PHE A 12 8.66 8.90 0.60
CA PHE A 12 8.74 9.88 1.69
C PHE A 12 9.42 9.28 2.93
N LEU A 13 10.33 10.02 3.53
CA LEU A 13 10.76 9.78 4.90
C LEU A 13 9.82 10.52 5.84
N VAL A 14 9.18 9.78 6.74
CA VAL A 14 8.23 10.31 7.71
C VAL A 14 8.82 10.19 9.12
N LEU A 15 8.71 11.26 9.89
CA LEU A 15 9.28 11.38 11.25
C LEU A 15 8.16 11.46 12.31
N ASP A 16 8.52 11.76 13.56
CA ASP A 16 7.58 11.74 14.68
C ASP A 16 6.43 12.73 14.55
N ASN A 17 6.64 13.89 13.90
CA ASN A 17 5.56 14.83 13.59
C ASN A 17 4.48 14.20 12.71
N PHE A 18 4.86 13.32 11.78
CA PHE A 18 3.89 12.57 10.97
C PHE A 18 3.08 11.60 11.82
N ARG A 19 3.73 10.93 12.79
CA ARG A 19 3.06 10.03 13.74
C ARG A 19 2.11 10.79 14.67
N ALA A 20 2.42 12.04 15.02
CA ALA A 20 1.51 12.89 15.77
C ALA A 20 0.22 13.20 14.98
N ILE A 21 0.33 13.50 13.68
CA ILE A 21 -0.84 13.73 12.80
C ILE A 21 -1.71 12.46 12.71
N LEU A 22 -1.10 11.27 12.65
CA LEU A 22 -1.84 10.00 12.64
C LEU A 22 -2.68 9.76 13.90
N LYS A 23 -2.34 10.35 15.05
CA LYS A 23 -3.17 10.28 16.26
C LYS A 23 -4.46 11.10 16.13
N TYR A 24 -4.47 12.12 15.28
CA TYR A 24 -5.66 12.90 14.98
C TYR A 24 -6.58 12.17 14.00
N ASN A 25 -6.01 11.61 12.92
CA ASN A 25 -6.70 10.74 11.98
C ASN A 25 -5.72 9.67 11.46
N ASN A 26 -6.02 8.40 11.75
CA ASN A 26 -5.14 7.26 11.43
C ASN A 26 -5.20 6.85 9.95
N SER A 27 -5.00 7.83 9.06
CA SER A 27 -4.93 7.66 7.62
C SER A 27 -3.61 8.26 7.12
N THR A 28 -2.81 7.42 6.45
CA THR A 28 -1.53 7.85 5.89
C THR A 28 -1.71 8.88 4.78
N SER A 29 -2.74 8.74 3.95
CA SER A 29 -3.08 9.72 2.91
C SER A 29 -3.46 11.07 3.51
N TYR A 30 -4.22 11.07 4.61
CA TYR A 30 -4.57 12.29 5.34
C TYR A 30 -3.31 12.96 5.92
N ALA A 31 -2.48 12.19 6.63
CA ALA A 31 -1.26 12.73 7.24
C ALA A 31 -0.29 13.29 6.18
N LEU A 32 -0.17 12.62 5.02
CA LEU A 32 0.61 13.12 3.91
C LEU A 32 0.03 14.42 3.33
N ALA A 33 -1.29 14.49 3.14
CA ALA A 33 -1.96 15.69 2.64
C ALA A 33 -1.76 16.90 3.57
N ILE A 34 -1.93 16.73 4.89
CA ILE A 34 -1.69 17.80 5.87
C ILE A 34 -0.23 18.22 5.90
N SER A 35 0.71 17.26 5.82
CA SER A 35 2.14 17.57 5.80
C SER A 35 2.50 18.39 4.56
N LEU A 36 2.06 17.95 3.37
CA LEU A 36 2.31 18.68 2.12
C LEU A 36 1.63 20.05 2.12
N LEU A 37 0.38 20.15 2.59
CA LEU A 37 -0.34 21.43 2.67
C LEU A 37 0.35 22.42 3.63
N SER A 38 0.88 21.94 4.75
CA SER A 38 1.65 22.76 5.69
C SER A 38 2.90 23.34 5.02
N ASP A 39 3.63 22.50 4.27
CA ASP A 39 4.80 22.93 3.51
C ASP A 39 4.45 23.90 2.37
N ARG A 40 3.26 23.75 1.78
CA ARG A 40 2.74 24.64 0.72
C ARG A 40 2.60 26.07 1.17
N PHE A 41 2.21 26.33 2.42
CA PHE A 41 2.12 27.69 2.94
C PHE A 41 3.49 28.40 3.01
N LYS A 42 4.59 27.65 2.93
CA LYS A 42 5.97 28.18 2.86
C LYS A 42 6.55 28.16 1.44
N GLY A 43 5.73 27.88 0.43
CA GLY A 43 6.18 27.74 -0.96
C GLY A 43 6.83 26.38 -1.30
N ALA A 44 6.83 25.41 -0.38
CA ALA A 44 7.36 24.07 -0.58
C ALA A 44 6.22 23.05 -0.84
N GLY A 45 6.43 21.76 -0.55
CA GLY A 45 5.40 20.72 -0.66
C GLY A 45 5.13 20.19 -2.08
N TYR A 46 6.00 20.49 -3.06
CA TYR A 46 5.94 19.88 -4.39
C TYR A 46 6.47 18.44 -4.33
N VAL A 47 5.72 17.52 -4.93
CA VAL A 47 6.17 16.14 -5.10
C VAL A 47 6.89 16.03 -6.44
N VAL A 48 8.19 15.76 -6.40
CA VAL A 48 9.04 15.65 -7.60
C VAL A 48 8.82 14.31 -8.32
N GLY A 49 8.66 13.22 -7.56
CA GLY A 49 8.43 11.89 -8.12
C GLY A 49 7.09 11.79 -8.84
N ALA A 50 7.08 11.13 -10.01
CA ALA A 50 5.86 10.91 -10.77
C ALA A 50 4.92 9.93 -10.05
N TRP A 51 3.62 10.19 -10.14
CA TRP A 51 2.59 9.27 -9.67
C TRP A 51 2.25 8.24 -10.75
N PRO A 52 2.10 6.95 -10.42
CA PRO A 52 1.71 5.93 -11.38
C PRO A 52 0.21 6.08 -11.72
N ARG A 53 -0.11 6.93 -12.69
CA ARG A 53 -1.50 7.28 -13.06
C ARG A 53 -2.36 6.13 -13.58
N GLY A 54 -1.73 5.03 -14.01
CA GLY A 54 -2.43 3.81 -14.44
C GLY A 54 -2.75 2.84 -13.31
N ASP A 55 -2.30 3.11 -12.08
CA ASP A 55 -2.50 2.22 -10.94
C ASP A 55 -3.80 2.59 -10.23
N THR A 56 -4.87 1.87 -10.54
CA THR A 56 -6.17 2.05 -9.90
C THR A 56 -6.21 1.28 -8.57
N PRO A 57 -6.67 1.91 -7.47
CA PRO A 57 -6.83 1.21 -6.21
C PRO A 57 -7.85 0.07 -6.31
N LEU A 58 -7.58 -1.06 -5.65
CA LEU A 58 -8.54 -2.15 -5.52
C LEU A 58 -9.81 -1.70 -4.81
N SER A 59 -10.96 -2.12 -5.35
CA SER A 59 -12.27 -1.99 -4.69
C SER A 59 -12.32 -2.78 -3.37
N ARG A 60 -13.36 -2.54 -2.56
CA ARG A 60 -13.49 -3.26 -1.27
C ARG A 60 -13.61 -4.77 -1.45
N SER A 61 -14.38 -5.23 -2.44
CA SER A 61 -14.53 -6.65 -2.77
C SER A 61 -13.21 -7.26 -3.20
N GLU A 62 -12.45 -6.58 -4.06
CA GLU A 62 -11.14 -7.06 -4.52
C GLU A 62 -10.11 -7.13 -3.39
N ARG A 63 -10.18 -6.25 -2.40
CA ARG A 63 -9.30 -6.32 -1.21
C ARG A 63 -9.62 -7.51 -0.32
N ILE A 64 -10.90 -7.84 -0.14
CA ILE A 64 -11.35 -9.03 0.60
C ILE A 64 -10.91 -10.30 -0.13
N GLU A 65 -11.07 -10.31 -1.46
CA GLU A 65 -10.60 -11.41 -2.31
C GLU A 65 -9.09 -11.58 -2.21
N LEU A 66 -8.32 -10.50 -2.33
CA LEU A 66 -6.88 -10.49 -2.17
C LEU A 66 -6.45 -11.13 -0.85
N GLN A 67 -7.04 -10.72 0.28
CA GLN A 67 -6.75 -11.28 1.59
C GLN A 67 -7.06 -12.77 1.65
N SER A 68 -8.19 -13.19 1.08
CA SER A 68 -8.59 -14.60 1.04
C SER A 68 -7.61 -15.45 0.22
N LEU A 69 -7.20 -14.97 -0.95
CA LEU A 69 -6.24 -15.65 -1.82
C LEU A 69 -4.83 -15.71 -1.23
N LEU A 70 -4.39 -14.65 -0.55
CA LEU A 70 -3.12 -14.65 0.18
C LEU A 70 -3.12 -15.74 1.25
N SER A 71 -4.15 -15.79 2.09
CA SER A 71 -4.27 -16.80 3.15
C SER A 71 -4.40 -18.22 2.59
N ALA A 72 -5.10 -18.41 1.47
CA ALA A 72 -5.17 -19.70 0.78
C ALA A 72 -3.79 -20.20 0.31
N ARG A 73 -2.88 -19.28 -0.01
CA ARG A 73 -1.47 -19.57 -0.37
C ARG A 73 -0.52 -19.56 0.82
N GLN A 74 -1.03 -19.66 2.04
CA GLN A 74 -0.24 -19.69 3.28
C GLN A 74 0.49 -18.37 3.58
N TYR A 75 0.11 -17.26 2.94
CA TYR A 75 0.54 -15.92 3.35
C TYR A 75 -0.51 -15.35 4.32
N ASP A 76 -0.23 -15.40 5.62
CA ASP A 76 -1.16 -14.93 6.65
C ASP A 76 -1.48 -13.43 6.52
N ALA A 77 -2.61 -13.14 5.89
CA ALA A 77 -3.13 -11.79 5.72
C ALA A 77 -4.06 -11.33 6.86
N GLY A 78 -4.31 -12.22 7.84
CA GLY A 78 -5.37 -12.06 8.84
C GLY A 78 -6.78 -12.33 8.29
N ALA A 79 -7.79 -11.81 8.98
CA ALA A 79 -9.18 -11.91 8.54
C ALA A 79 -9.41 -11.08 7.25
N PRO A 80 -10.20 -11.61 6.28
CA PRO A 80 -10.48 -10.91 5.03
C PRO A 80 -11.57 -9.84 5.22
N ASP A 81 -11.21 -8.73 5.88
CA ASP A 81 -12.10 -7.61 6.25
C ASP A 81 -12.13 -6.46 5.22
N GLY A 82 -11.25 -6.51 4.21
CA GLY A 82 -11.05 -5.49 3.19
C GLY A 82 -10.15 -4.32 3.63
N ILE A 83 -9.56 -4.40 4.82
CA ILE A 83 -8.63 -3.41 5.37
C ILE A 83 -7.20 -3.88 5.13
N ILE A 84 -6.44 -3.10 4.35
CA ILE A 84 -5.03 -3.42 4.08
C ILE A 84 -4.18 -2.97 5.26
N GLY A 85 -4.21 -3.75 6.34
CA GLY A 85 -3.50 -3.53 7.59
C GLY A 85 -2.04 -4.00 7.55
N ALA A 86 -1.39 -4.02 8.72
CA ALA A 86 -0.01 -4.49 8.83
C ALA A 86 0.17 -5.96 8.41
N ASN A 87 -0.76 -6.83 8.81
CA ASN A 87 -0.74 -8.26 8.47
C ASN A 87 -0.94 -8.47 6.97
N THR A 88 -1.96 -7.84 6.37
CA THR A 88 -2.17 -7.91 4.92
C THR A 88 -0.99 -7.37 4.14
N ARG A 89 -0.38 -6.23 4.53
CA ARG A 89 0.84 -5.74 3.87
C ARG A 89 2.02 -6.69 4.03
N LYS A 90 2.16 -7.37 5.17
CA LYS A 90 3.19 -8.40 5.38
C LYS A 90 2.97 -9.59 4.43
N ALA A 91 1.74 -10.10 4.33
CA ALA A 91 1.38 -11.16 3.41
C ALA A 91 1.61 -10.78 1.94
N ILE A 92 1.24 -9.55 1.55
CA ILE A 92 1.51 -9.02 0.21
C ILE A 92 3.01 -9.04 -0.08
N ARG A 93 3.87 -8.58 0.84
CA ARG A 93 5.32 -8.62 0.63
C ARG A 93 5.84 -10.04 0.44
N SER A 94 5.37 -10.99 1.24
CA SER A 94 5.75 -12.40 1.10
C SER A 94 5.33 -12.97 -0.26
N ALA A 95 4.14 -12.63 -0.75
CA ALA A 95 3.67 -13.03 -2.08
C ALA A 95 4.47 -12.35 -3.20
N GLN A 96 4.74 -11.05 -3.09
CA GLN A 96 5.58 -10.33 -4.06
C GLN A 96 6.99 -10.95 -4.14
N GLN A 97 7.58 -11.32 -3.01
CA GLN A 97 8.88 -11.99 -2.96
C GLN A 97 8.85 -13.35 -3.67
N SER A 98 7.80 -14.16 -3.48
CA SER A 98 7.70 -15.46 -4.15
C SER A 98 7.51 -15.34 -5.66
N PHE A 99 6.92 -14.25 -6.14
CA PHE A 99 6.85 -13.93 -7.57
C PHE A 99 8.10 -13.23 -8.13
N GLY A 100 9.11 -12.95 -7.30
CA GLY A 100 10.32 -12.22 -7.72
C GLY A 100 10.09 -10.73 -7.97
N TRP A 101 9.02 -10.16 -7.40
CA TRP A 101 8.66 -8.75 -7.53
C TRP A 101 9.23 -7.91 -6.39
N PRO A 102 9.33 -6.57 -6.56
CA PRO A 102 9.66 -5.66 -5.46
C PRO A 102 8.66 -5.79 -4.31
N ALA A 103 9.16 -6.08 -3.11
CA ALA A 103 8.36 -6.36 -1.92
C ALA A 103 7.91 -5.08 -1.18
N ASP A 104 7.19 -4.19 -1.87
CA ASP A 104 6.75 -2.91 -1.31
C ASP A 104 5.53 -3.02 -0.37
N GLY A 105 4.76 -4.11 -0.47
CA GLY A 105 3.54 -4.32 0.30
C GLY A 105 2.33 -3.55 -0.23
N TYR A 106 2.40 -3.00 -1.45
CA TYR A 106 1.33 -2.26 -2.08
C TYR A 106 0.41 -3.21 -2.89
N PRO A 107 -0.90 -3.23 -2.62
CA PRO A 107 -1.83 -4.09 -3.35
C PRO A 107 -2.15 -3.51 -4.73
N THR A 108 -1.86 -4.26 -5.78
CA THR A 108 -2.17 -3.91 -7.18
C THR A 108 -3.12 -4.92 -7.80
N HIS A 109 -3.79 -4.52 -8.89
CA HIS A 109 -4.57 -5.46 -9.71
C HIS A 109 -3.67 -6.57 -10.29
N GLU A 110 -2.44 -6.25 -10.67
CA GLU A 110 -1.46 -7.24 -11.15
C GLU A 110 -1.21 -8.35 -10.12
N LEU A 111 -1.08 -8.00 -8.83
CA LEU A 111 -0.95 -8.97 -7.75
C LEU A 111 -2.21 -9.82 -7.58
N LEU A 112 -3.39 -9.20 -7.63
CA LEU A 112 -4.66 -9.92 -7.52
C LEU A 112 -4.80 -10.94 -8.66
N GLU A 113 -4.50 -10.55 -9.89
CA GLU A 113 -4.54 -11.45 -11.05
C GLU A 113 -3.53 -12.60 -10.93
N ALA A 114 -2.31 -12.33 -10.47
CA ALA A 114 -1.33 -13.40 -10.20
C ALA A 114 -1.79 -14.37 -9.09
N LEU A 115 -2.59 -13.88 -8.14
CA LEU A 115 -3.20 -14.68 -7.08
C LEU A 115 -4.47 -15.44 -7.52
N ARG A 116 -5.11 -15.04 -8.61
CA ARG A 116 -6.24 -15.78 -9.21
C ARG A 116 -5.79 -16.95 -10.07
N LYS A 117 -4.64 -16.82 -10.76
CA LYS A 117 -4.07 -17.92 -11.55
C LYS A 117 -3.72 -19.09 -10.61
N PRO A 118 -4.09 -20.33 -10.91
CA PRO A 118 -3.72 -21.47 -10.08
C PRO A 118 -2.20 -21.47 -9.86
N ALA A 119 -1.76 -21.80 -8.64
CA ALA A 119 -0.36 -22.12 -8.42
C ALA A 119 0.00 -23.23 -9.41
N GLY A 120 0.93 -22.95 -10.32
CA GLY A 120 1.23 -23.84 -11.45
C GLY A 120 1.56 -25.26 -10.97
N GLN A 121 1.13 -26.22 -11.80
CA GLN A 121 1.59 -27.61 -11.81
C GLN A 121 3.11 -27.70 -11.87
#